data_AF-A0A535SRN0-F1
#
_entry.id   AF-A0A535SRN0-F1
#
_cell.length_a   1.000
_cell.length_b   1.000
_cell.length_c   1.000
_cell.angle_alpha   90.00
_cell.angle_beta   90.00
_cell.angle_gamma   90.00
#
_symmetry.space_group_name_H-M   'P 1'
#
loop_
_entity.id
_entity.type
_entity.pdbx_description
1 polymer ?
#
loop_
_entity_poly.entity_id
_entity_poly.type
_entity_poly.pdbx_seq_one_letter_code
_entity_poly.pdbx_strand_id
1 'polypeptide(L)'
;MTMKQVSDVVKTFFEEFERGSNTFERDLLAHIFSDLFMAADPDGGIQVVKKDDFLAGIAKRYAFFQSIGFQFVKIVPFDETRMDDH
;
A
#
# COMPACT_ATOMS: atom_id res chain seq x y z
N MET A 1 -11.51 20.68 14.80
CA MET A 1 -11.78 19.30 14.34
C MET A 1 -11.09 18.37 15.31
N THR A 2 -11.84 17.52 16.01
CA THR A 2 -11.26 16.50 16.88
C THR A 2 -10.75 15.38 15.99
N MET A 3 -9.43 15.16 15.93
CA MET A 3 -8.87 14.00 15.22
C MET A 3 -9.49 12.74 15.82
N LYS A 4 -10.18 11.93 15.01
CA LYS A 4 -10.62 10.62 15.46
C LYS A 4 -9.39 9.80 15.79
N GLN A 5 -9.41 9.12 16.93
CA GLN A 5 -8.31 8.26 17.33
C GLN A 5 -8.28 7.05 16.40
N VAL A 6 -7.31 7.02 15.49
CA VAL A 6 -7.04 5.85 14.64
C VAL A 6 -6.61 4.68 15.54
N SER A 7 -7.17 3.52 15.31
CA SER A 7 -6.83 2.28 16.00
C SER A 7 -5.39 1.85 15.71
N ASP A 8 -4.76 1.17 16.66
CA ASP A 8 -3.36 0.77 16.51
C ASP A 8 -3.18 -0.29 15.41
N VAL A 9 -4.22 -1.08 15.12
CA VAL A 9 -4.24 -2.03 13.99
C VAL A 9 -4.12 -1.29 12.66
N VAL A 10 -4.94 -0.27 12.44
CA VAL A 10 -4.91 0.54 11.21
C VAL A 10 -3.58 1.29 11.09
N LYS A 11 -3.06 1.85 12.19
CA LYS A 11 -1.73 2.49 12.17
C LYS A 11 -0.63 1.53 11.76
N THR A 12 -0.58 0.35 12.41
CA THR A 12 0.44 -0.67 12.15
C THR A 12 0.42 -1.10 10.68
N PHE A 13 -0.77 -1.36 10.14
CA PHE A 13 -0.92 -1.71 8.73
C PHE A 13 -0.30 -0.66 7.79
N PHE A 14 -0.58 0.63 8.01
CA PHE A 14 -0.06 1.67 7.14
C PHE A 14 1.42 1.99 7.36
N GLU A 15 1.95 1.79 8.57
CA GLU A 15 3.39 1.85 8.84
C GLU A 15 4.14 0.74 8.08
N GLU A 16 3.60 -0.49 8.09
CA GLU A 16 4.14 -1.60 7.31
C GLU A 16 4.02 -1.37 5.80
N PHE A 17 2.89 -0.81 5.34
CA PHE A 17 2.70 -0.42 3.94
C PHE A 17 3.71 0.63 3.49
N GLU A 18 3.96 1.66 4.31
CA GLU A 18 4.95 2.68 4.05
C GLU A 18 6.36 2.07 3.97
N ARG A 19 6.72 1.22 4.94
CA ARG A 19 8.00 0.50 4.94
C ARG A 19 8.16 -0.35 3.69
N GLY A 20 7.19 -1.21 3.36
CA GLY A 20 7.24 -2.09 2.19
C GLY A 20 7.31 -1.33 0.88
N SER A 21 6.62 -0.18 0.78
CA SER A 21 6.67 0.68 -0.40
C SER A 21 8.01 1.39 -0.59
N ASN A 22 8.74 1.64 0.49
CA ASN A 22 10.03 2.33 0.47
C ASN A 22 11.22 1.38 0.34
N THR A 23 11.15 0.20 0.96
CA THR A 23 12.25 -0.78 0.92
C THR A 23 12.12 -1.76 -0.23
N PHE A 24 10.93 -1.87 -0.84
CA PHE A 24 10.61 -2.87 -1.86
C PHE A 24 10.88 -4.31 -1.40
N GLU A 25 10.83 -4.55 -0.07
CA GLU A 25 10.97 -5.87 0.53
C GLU A 25 9.81 -6.77 0.10
N ARG A 26 10.12 -7.78 -0.72
CA ARG A 26 9.13 -8.69 -1.30
C ARG A 26 8.28 -9.38 -0.24
N ASP A 27 8.89 -9.89 0.83
CA ASP A 27 8.18 -10.66 1.85
C ASP A 27 7.23 -9.78 2.68
N LEU A 28 7.65 -8.54 2.96
CA LEU A 28 6.80 -7.55 3.62
C LEU A 28 5.60 -7.19 2.73
N LEU A 29 5.83 -6.93 1.45
CA LEU A 29 4.75 -6.70 0.49
C LEU A 29 3.84 -7.93 0.33
N ALA A 30 4.37 -9.15 0.42
CA ALA A 30 3.56 -10.36 0.34
C ALA A 30 2.62 -10.54 1.54
N HIS A 31 3.00 -10.00 2.71
CA HIS A 31 2.20 -10.04 3.94
C HIS A 31 1.01 -9.07 3.89
N ILE A 32 1.21 -7.90 3.31
CA ILE A 32 0.24 -6.79 3.37
C ILE A 32 -0.91 -6.95 2.35
N PHE A 33 -0.67 -7.70 1.26
CA PHE A 33 -1.65 -7.89 0.19
C PHE A 33 -2.34 -9.25 0.28
N SER A 34 -3.65 -9.27 0.03
CA SER A 34 -4.43 -10.50 -0.17
C SER A 34 -4.06 -11.20 -1.48
N ASP A 35 -4.40 -12.49 -1.62
CA ASP A 35 -4.06 -13.28 -2.82
C ASP A 35 -4.65 -12.67 -4.11
N LEU A 36 -5.84 -12.08 -4.00
CA LEU A 36 -6.45 -11.21 -5.00
C LEU A 36 -6.77 -9.86 -4.36
N PHE A 37 -6.44 -8.77 -5.02
CA PHE A 37 -6.76 -7.42 -4.58
C PHE A 37 -7.17 -6.53 -5.76
N MET A 38 -7.89 -5.45 -5.48
CA MET A 38 -8.24 -4.45 -6.51
C MET A 38 -7.21 -3.32 -6.50
N ALA A 39 -6.78 -2.90 -7.68
CA ALA A 39 -5.97 -1.70 -7.87
C ALA A 39 -6.74 -0.74 -8.79
N ALA A 40 -6.73 0.54 -8.44
CA ALA A 40 -7.28 1.60 -9.25
C ALA A 40 -6.17 2.60 -9.61
N ASP A 41 -6.17 3.07 -10.85
CA ASP A 41 -5.28 4.14 -11.32
C ASP A 41 -5.97 5.52 -11.29
N PRO A 42 -5.21 6.62 -11.42
CA PRO A 42 -5.79 7.97 -11.43
C PRO A 42 -6.77 8.27 -12.58
N ASP A 43 -6.74 7.48 -13.66
CA ASP A 43 -7.62 7.65 -14.82
C ASP A 43 -8.94 6.86 -14.66
N GLY A 44 -9.13 6.19 -13.51
CA GLY A 44 -10.32 5.41 -13.19
C GLY A 44 -10.28 3.97 -13.69
N GLY A 45 -9.14 3.50 -14.19
CA GLY A 45 -8.91 2.11 -14.53
C GLY A 45 -8.89 1.25 -13.27
N ILE A 46 -9.78 0.26 -13.17
CA ILE A 46 -9.86 -0.69 -12.06
C ILE A 46 -9.50 -2.08 -12.58
N GLN A 47 -8.62 -2.78 -11.87
CA GLN A 47 -8.23 -4.15 -12.19
C GLN A 47 -8.15 -5.03 -10.94
N VAL A 48 -8.42 -6.32 -11.13
CA VAL A 48 -8.13 -7.37 -10.16
C VAL A 48 -6.70 -7.85 -10.39
N VAL A 49 -5.89 -7.84 -9.34
CA VAL A 49 -4.47 -8.19 -9.37
C VAL A 49 -4.26 -9.44 -8.53
N LYS A 50 -3.51 -10.41 -9.08
CA LYS A 50 -2.98 -11.54 -8.32
C LYS A 50 -1.71 -11.10 -7.59
N LYS A 51 -1.61 -11.46 -6.31
CA LYS A 51 -0.42 -11.15 -5.50
C LYS A 51 0.88 -11.60 -6.16
N ASP A 52 0.92 -12.80 -6.74
CA ASP A 52 2.13 -13.33 -7.37
C ASP A 52 2.59 -12.50 -8.57
N ASP A 53 1.65 -11.99 -9.38
CA ASP A 53 1.96 -11.12 -10.52
C ASP A 53 2.51 -9.77 -10.04
N PHE A 54 1.92 -9.22 -8.97
CA PHE A 54 2.42 -8.02 -8.32
C PHE A 54 3.85 -8.21 -7.77
N LEU A 55 4.10 -9.30 -7.05
CA LEU A 55 5.40 -9.62 -6.45
C LEU A 55 6.47 -9.88 -7.53
N ALA A 56 6.11 -10.51 -8.64
CA ALA A 56 7.00 -10.69 -9.79
C ALA A 56 7.41 -9.35 -10.43
N GLY A 57 6.57 -8.32 -10.32
CA GLY A 57 6.81 -6.98 -10.86
C GLY A 57 7.67 -6.06 -9.99
N ILE A 58 7.99 -6.41 -8.73
CA ILE A 58 8.62 -5.49 -7.77
C ILE A 58 9.98 -4.98 -8.23
N ALA A 59 10.83 -5.83 -8.80
CA ALA A 59 12.14 -5.40 -9.31
C ALA A 59 12.00 -4.37 -10.45
N LYS A 60 11.03 -4.58 -11.36
CA LYS A 60 10.74 -3.63 -12.44
C LYS A 60 10.17 -2.32 -11.91
N ARG A 61 9.31 -2.38 -10.90
CA ARG A 61 8.76 -1.20 -10.21
C ARG A 61 9.87 -0.38 -9.55
N TYR A 62 10.79 -1.03 -8.84
CA TYR A 62 11.94 -0.38 -8.21
C TYR A 62 12.80 0.35 -9.25
N ALA A 63 13.19 -0.34 -10.33
CA ALA A 63 13.99 0.26 -11.39
C ALA A 63 13.29 1.46 -12.06
N PHE A 64 11.98 1.34 -12.31
CA PHE A 64 11.19 2.45 -12.85
C PHE A 64 11.14 3.64 -11.88
N PHE A 65 10.90 3.41 -10.59
CA PHE A 65 10.83 4.48 -9.59
C PHE A 65 12.18 5.20 -9.46
N GLN A 66 13.29 4.48 -9.47
CA GLN A 66 14.63 5.09 -9.52
C GLN A 66 14.81 5.96 -10.78
N SER A 67 14.33 5.51 -11.94
CA SER A 67 14.48 6.25 -13.20
C SER A 67 13.73 7.58 -13.25
N ILE A 68 12.65 7.73 -12.48
CA ILE A 68 11.84 8.95 -12.40
C ILE A 68 12.20 9.83 -11.19
N GLY A 69 13.25 9.49 -10.44
CA GLY A 69 13.67 10.24 -9.25
C GLY A 69 12.74 10.09 -8.05
N PHE A 70 11.99 8.99 -7.96
CA PHE A 70 11.17 8.68 -6.80
C PHE A 70 12.03 8.57 -5.54
N GLN A 71 11.61 9.22 -4.45
CA GLN A 71 12.37 9.24 -3.20
C GLN A 71 11.76 8.32 -2.13
N PHE A 72 10.50 8.54 -1.78
CA PHE A 72 9.78 7.74 -0.78
C PHE A 72 8.26 7.94 -0.91
N VAL A 73 7.51 6.96 -0.42
CA VAL A 73 6.12 7.08 -0.01
C VAL A 73 6.09 7.55 1.44
N LYS A 74 5.26 8.53 1.73
CA LYS A 74 4.84 8.88 3.09
C LYS A 74 3.32 8.90 3.10
N ILE A 75 2.71 8.18 4.01
CA ILE A 75 1.28 8.34 4.20
C ILE A 75 1.03 9.46 5.20
N VAL A 76 0.13 10.37 4.81
CA VAL A 76 -0.26 11.58 5.55
C VAL A 76 -1.76 11.79 5.41
N PRO A 77 -2.34 12.66 6.25
CA PRO A 77 -3.00 12.24 7.48
C PRO A 77 -4.10 11.19 7.24
N PHE A 78 -4.25 10.28 8.19
CA PHE A 78 -5.33 9.29 8.19
C PHE A 78 -6.52 9.80 8.99
N ASP A 79 -7.71 9.48 8.51
CA ASP A 79 -8.94 9.60 9.30
C ASP A 79 -9.66 8.25 9.23
N GLU A 80 -9.88 7.62 10.38
CA GLU A 80 -10.55 6.32 10.44
C GLU A 80 -12.06 6.53 10.46
N THR A 81 -12.75 5.87 9.52
CA THR A 81 -14.20 5.80 9.50
C THR A 81 -14.62 4.34 9.66
N ARG A 82 -15.15 4.02 10.84
CA ARG A 82 -15.79 2.73 11.12
C ARG A 82 -17.01 2.58 10.22
N MET A 83 -17.04 1.51 9.42
CA MET A 83 -18.12 1.23 8.46
C MET A 83 -19.23 0.39 9.09
N ASP A 84 -18.85 -0.63 9.87
CA ASP A 84 -19.76 -1.47 10.65
C ASP A 84 -19.06 -1.96 11.93
N ASP A 85 -19.79 -2.77 12.71
CA ASP A 85 -19.30 -3.37 13.95
C ASP A 85 -18.71 -4.77 13.77
N HIS A 86 -18.60 -5.25 12.52
CA HIS A 86 -18.29 -6.63 12.18
C HIS A 86 -16.83 -6.84 11.78
#